data_AF-A0A960PC56-F1
#
_entry.id   AF-A0A960PC56-F1
#
_cell.length_a   1.000
_cell.length_b   1.000
_cell.length_c   1.000
_cell.angle_alpha   90.00
_cell.angle_beta   90.00
_cell.angle_gamma   90.00
#
_symmetry.space_group_name_H-M   'P 1'
#
loop_
_entity.id
_entity.type
_entity.pdbx_description
1 polymer ?
#
loop_
_entity_poly.entity_id
_entity_poly.type
_entity_poly.pdbx_seq_one_letter_code
_entity_poly.pdbx_strand_id
1 'polypeptide(L)'
;MFRVALQALLLALAAHPGALRAQQPPNFVFLLGEGQGWNSLSVAMDPDVPGSKSATFRTPNFERLAAAGMRFANFYAPSPRCTPSRATYFTGKTPALLRMTFVSAWTPDNPRLSTPAPVLEMPVEETTIAELLRAQGYATAHFGKWHVGRRLTPRDHGFDESDGPTNNGGPDNVAHPNPAQAYGIA
;
A
#
# COMPACT_ATOMS: atom_id res chain seq x y z
N MET A 1 10.23 51.46 43.35
CA MET A 1 11.22 50.71 42.54
C MET A 1 10.77 49.29 42.13
N PHE A 2 9.68 48.72 42.68
CA PHE A 2 9.22 47.36 42.33
C PHE A 2 8.25 47.24 41.14
N ARG A 3 7.74 48.35 40.58
CA ARG A 3 6.78 48.32 39.46
C ARG A 3 7.41 48.24 38.07
N VAL A 4 8.69 48.62 37.94
CA VAL A 4 9.39 48.62 36.64
C VAL A 4 9.96 47.24 36.29
N ALA A 5 10.31 46.43 37.29
CA ALA A 5 10.85 45.08 37.08
C ALA A 5 9.81 44.07 36.56
N LEU A 6 8.52 44.26 36.88
CA LEU A 6 7.46 43.33 36.47
C LEU A 6 7.01 43.54 35.01
N GLN A 7 7.17 44.75 34.47
CA GLN A 7 6.85 45.04 33.07
C GLN A 7 7.92 44.50 32.11
N ALA A 8 9.19 44.44 32.54
CA ALA A 8 10.27 43.86 31.74
C ALA A 8 10.16 42.32 31.60
N LEU A 9 9.60 41.64 32.62
CA LEU A 9 9.41 40.19 32.58
C LEU A 9 8.22 39.75 31.71
N LEU A 10 7.20 40.60 31.57
CA LEU A 10 6.04 40.34 30.71
C LEU A 10 6.30 40.61 29.22
N LEU A 11 7.29 41.45 28.89
CA LEU A 11 7.72 41.70 27.50
C LEU A 11 8.69 40.63 26.97
N ALA A 12 9.39 39.90 27.85
CA ALA A 12 10.30 38.81 27.45
C ALA A 12 9.56 37.52 27.03
N LEU A 13 8.30 37.32 27.44
CA LEU A 13 7.48 36.18 27.00
C LEU A 13 6.79 36.40 25.64
N ALA A 14 6.78 37.63 25.11
CA ALA A 14 6.09 37.95 23.86
C ALA A 14 6.97 37.77 22.61
N ALA A 15 8.26 37.47 22.75
CA ALA A 15 9.24 37.47 21.66
C ALA A 15 9.85 36.08 21.36
N HIS A 16 9.13 34.99 21.65
CA HIS A 16 9.36 33.76 20.91
C HIS A 16 8.16 33.53 20.00
N PRO A 17 8.21 34.01 18.75
CA PRO A 17 7.50 33.34 17.68
C PRO A 17 8.17 31.96 17.55
N GLY A 18 7.86 31.06 18.49
CA GLY A 18 7.79 29.65 18.16
C GLY A 18 6.72 29.58 17.11
N ALA A 19 7.12 29.78 15.86
CA ALA A 19 6.29 29.46 14.73
C ALA A 19 5.87 28.02 15.00
N LEU A 20 4.61 27.83 15.38
CA LEU A 20 3.92 26.57 15.20
C LEU A 20 4.00 26.33 13.70
N ARG A 21 5.12 25.77 13.26
CA ARG A 21 5.29 25.32 11.89
C ARG A 21 4.24 24.24 11.79
N ALA A 22 3.10 24.57 11.15
CA ALA A 22 2.04 23.63 10.89
C ALA A 22 2.74 22.38 10.36
N GLN A 23 2.73 21.32 11.17
CA GLN A 23 3.48 20.12 10.87
C GLN A 23 2.91 19.65 9.56
N GLN A 24 3.72 19.72 8.50
CA GLN A 24 3.25 19.33 7.18
C GLN A 24 2.79 17.88 7.29
N PRO A 25 1.60 17.55 6.78
CA PRO A 25 1.12 16.18 6.79
C PRO A 25 2.20 15.25 6.23
N PRO A 26 2.42 14.06 6.81
CA PRO A 26 3.44 13.14 6.33
C PRO A 26 3.06 12.60 4.95
N ASN A 27 4.06 12.30 4.11
CA ASN A 27 3.83 11.58 2.87
C ASN A 27 3.67 10.08 3.15
N PHE A 28 2.69 9.46 2.50
CA PHE A 28 2.48 8.00 2.57
C PHE A 28 3.01 7.33 1.31
N VAL A 29 3.89 6.35 1.47
CA VAL A 29 4.39 5.51 0.36
C VAL A 29 4.10 4.05 0.70
N PHE A 30 3.22 3.42 -0.08
CA PHE A 30 2.86 2.02 0.09
C PHE A 30 3.53 1.18 -1.02
N LEU A 31 4.44 0.29 -0.61
CA LEU A 31 5.14 -0.62 -1.52
C LEU A 31 4.55 -2.03 -1.35
N LEU A 32 3.96 -2.56 -2.41
CA LEU A 32 3.35 -3.90 -2.42
C LEU A 32 4.10 -4.83 -3.37
N GLY A 33 4.80 -5.83 -2.80
CA GLY A 33 5.45 -6.90 -3.57
C GLY A 33 4.44 -7.88 -4.17
N GLU A 34 4.73 -8.40 -5.37
CA GLU A 34 3.94 -9.44 -6.03
C GLU A 34 4.64 -10.79 -5.89
N GLY A 35 3.96 -11.79 -5.34
CA GLY A 35 4.54 -13.14 -5.15
C GLY A 35 5.72 -13.20 -4.18
N GLN A 36 5.97 -12.12 -3.41
CA GLN A 36 7.04 -12.09 -2.42
C GLN A 36 6.68 -12.98 -1.24
N GLY A 37 7.46 -14.04 -1.03
CA GLY A 37 7.35 -14.90 0.13
C GLY A 37 7.94 -14.25 1.39
N TRP A 38 7.57 -14.81 2.55
CA TRP A 38 8.02 -14.35 3.86
C TRP A 38 9.56 -14.33 3.97
N ASN A 39 10.23 -15.35 3.45
CA ASN A 39 11.69 -15.47 3.45
C ASN A 39 12.36 -15.01 2.14
N SER A 40 11.66 -14.26 1.28
CA SER A 40 12.18 -13.86 -0.04
C SER A 40 13.07 -12.60 -0.03
N LEU A 41 13.41 -12.06 1.14
CA LEU A 41 14.34 -10.92 1.26
C LEU A 41 15.60 -11.33 2.01
N SER A 42 16.69 -10.60 1.80
CA SER A 42 17.92 -10.73 2.61
C SER A 42 17.77 -10.21 4.05
N VAL A 43 16.56 -9.83 4.44
CA VAL A 43 16.20 -9.41 5.80
C VAL A 43 15.65 -10.61 6.57
N ALA A 44 16.12 -10.87 7.79
CA ALA A 44 15.65 -11.97 8.62
C ALA A 44 14.29 -11.67 9.24
N MET A 45 13.16 -12.06 8.61
CA MET A 45 11.77 -11.76 9.04
C MET A 45 11.49 -11.95 10.53
N ASP A 46 12.00 -13.01 11.12
CA ASP A 46 11.97 -13.25 12.55
C ASP A 46 13.41 -13.58 13.01
N PRO A 47 14.01 -12.80 13.93
CA PRO A 47 15.39 -13.04 14.37
C PRO A 47 15.59 -14.40 15.04
N ASP A 48 14.52 -15.00 15.56
CA ASP A 48 14.58 -16.25 16.32
C ASP A 48 14.26 -17.48 15.44
N VAL A 49 13.88 -17.28 14.18
CA VAL A 49 13.53 -18.37 13.25
C VAL A 49 14.61 -18.56 12.18
N PRO A 50 15.41 -19.65 12.27
CA PRO A 50 16.31 -20.03 11.19
C PRO A 50 15.55 -20.19 9.87
N GLY A 51 16.02 -19.52 8.82
CA GLY A 51 15.40 -19.57 7.49
C GLY A 51 14.36 -18.48 7.20
N SER A 52 14.13 -17.53 8.13
CA SER A 52 13.30 -16.34 7.86
C SER A 52 14.01 -15.28 6.99
N LYS A 53 15.26 -15.54 6.58
CA LYS A 53 16.08 -14.74 5.66
C LYS A 53 16.37 -15.57 4.42
N SER A 54 16.33 -14.95 3.25
CA SER A 54 16.81 -15.59 2.02
C SER A 54 18.33 -15.83 2.08
N ALA A 55 18.76 -17.04 1.79
CA ALA A 55 20.18 -17.36 1.64
C ALA A 55 20.76 -16.82 0.32
N THR A 56 19.92 -16.72 -0.72
CA THR A 56 20.33 -16.41 -2.10
C THR A 56 20.13 -14.95 -2.45
N PHE A 57 18.96 -14.39 -2.16
CA PHE A 57 18.61 -13.02 -2.55
C PHE A 57 19.45 -11.99 -1.79
N ARG A 58 19.75 -10.87 -2.45
CA ARG A 58 20.47 -9.73 -1.89
C ARG A 58 19.63 -8.47 -2.10
N THR A 59 19.16 -7.90 -1.00
CA THR A 59 18.18 -6.81 -1.01
C THR A 59 18.62 -5.67 -0.07
N PRO A 60 19.76 -5.02 -0.34
CA PRO A 60 20.41 -4.10 0.60
C PRO A 60 19.55 -2.87 0.95
N ASN A 61 18.71 -2.40 0.02
CA ASN A 61 17.78 -1.31 0.30
C ASN A 61 16.70 -1.71 1.32
N PHE A 62 16.22 -2.96 1.27
CA PHE A 62 15.29 -3.50 2.27
C PHE A 62 15.98 -3.78 3.60
N GLU A 63 17.25 -4.20 3.60
CA GLU A 63 18.05 -4.32 4.84
C GLU A 63 18.19 -2.96 5.52
N ARG A 64 18.50 -1.90 4.76
CA ARG A 64 18.57 -0.53 5.30
C ARG A 64 17.21 -0.04 5.82
N LEU A 65 16.13 -0.29 5.08
CA LEU A 65 14.78 0.09 5.51
C LEU A 65 14.38 -0.62 6.81
N ALA A 66 14.66 -1.92 6.90
CA ALA A 66 14.41 -2.73 8.08
C ALA A 66 15.23 -2.27 9.30
N ALA A 67 16.50 -1.90 9.10
CA ALA A 67 17.37 -1.42 10.18
C ALA A 67 16.99 -0.02 10.69
N ALA A 68 16.46 0.83 9.82
CA ALA A 68 16.03 2.19 10.16
C ALA A 68 14.57 2.29 10.62
N GLY A 69 13.84 1.18 10.63
CA GLY A 69 12.39 1.17 10.83
C GLY A 69 11.91 0.00 11.67
N MET A 70 10.66 -0.38 11.43
CA MET A 70 10.01 -1.49 12.10
C MET A 70 9.71 -2.61 11.12
N ARG A 71 9.62 -3.83 11.66
CA ARG A 71 9.34 -5.05 10.93
C ARG A 71 8.32 -5.86 11.67
N PHE A 72 7.47 -6.52 10.91
CA PHE A 72 6.45 -7.41 11.44
C PHE A 72 6.80 -8.84 11.04
N ALA A 73 7.20 -9.66 12.01
CA ALA A 73 7.40 -11.09 11.79
C ALA A 73 6.07 -11.77 11.37
N ASN A 74 4.96 -11.24 11.90
CA ASN A 74 3.61 -11.73 11.69
C ASN A 74 2.74 -10.69 10.95
N PHE A 75 2.85 -10.65 9.62
CA PHE A 75 2.00 -9.83 8.75
C PHE A 75 1.37 -10.70 7.66
N TYR A 76 0.04 -10.73 7.59
CA TYR A 76 -0.70 -11.68 6.77
C TYR A 76 -1.38 -11.00 5.59
N ALA A 77 -1.26 -11.60 4.42
CA ALA A 77 -2.05 -11.19 3.26
C ALA A 77 -3.54 -11.50 3.51
N PRO A 78 -4.47 -10.59 3.13
CA PRO A 78 -5.91 -10.83 3.32
C PRO A 78 -6.47 -12.01 2.55
N SER A 79 -5.79 -12.44 1.48
CA SER A 79 -6.18 -13.55 0.63
C SER A 79 -4.96 -14.23 0.01
N PRO A 80 -5.02 -15.53 -0.34
CA PRO A 80 -3.97 -16.19 -1.13
C PRO A 80 -3.91 -15.71 -2.59
N ARG A 81 -4.74 -14.73 -3.00
CA ARG A 81 -4.77 -14.18 -4.37
C ARG A 81 -4.53 -12.68 -4.39
N CYS A 82 -3.98 -12.21 -5.51
CA CYS A 82 -3.64 -10.81 -5.72
C CYS A 82 -4.87 -9.89 -5.74
N THR A 83 -5.88 -10.17 -6.55
CA THR A 83 -7.09 -9.33 -6.68
C THR A 83 -7.78 -9.04 -5.34
N PRO A 84 -8.23 -10.04 -4.57
CA PRO A 84 -8.88 -9.78 -3.29
C PRO A 84 -7.96 -9.16 -2.23
N SER A 85 -6.67 -9.48 -2.22
CA SER A 85 -5.71 -8.82 -1.33
C SER A 85 -5.58 -7.33 -1.64
N ARG A 86 -5.44 -6.98 -2.93
CA ARG A 86 -5.34 -5.58 -3.39
C ARG A 86 -6.60 -4.79 -3.06
N ALA A 87 -7.79 -5.35 -3.32
CA ALA A 87 -9.04 -4.69 -2.99
C ALA A 87 -9.17 -4.44 -1.48
N THR A 88 -8.69 -5.38 -0.64
CA THR A 88 -8.62 -5.19 0.81
C THR A 88 -7.65 -4.08 1.20
N TYR A 89 -6.47 -3.99 0.57
CA TYR A 89 -5.52 -2.91 0.86
C TYR A 89 -6.05 -1.52 0.49
N PHE A 90 -6.85 -1.41 -0.58
CA PHE A 90 -7.43 -0.13 -0.98
C PHE A 90 -8.60 0.28 -0.10
N THR A 91 -9.46 -0.65 0.31
CA THR A 91 -10.75 -0.34 0.97
C THR A 91 -10.73 -0.55 2.49
N GLY A 92 -9.76 -1.29 3.01
CA GLY A 92 -9.75 -1.76 4.41
C GLY A 92 -10.80 -2.84 4.71
N LYS A 93 -11.56 -3.32 3.72
CA LYS A 93 -12.60 -4.34 3.90
C LYS A 93 -12.08 -5.73 3.61
N THR A 94 -12.59 -6.73 4.33
CA THR A 94 -12.22 -8.13 4.09
C THR A 94 -12.71 -8.60 2.72
N PRO A 95 -12.07 -9.61 2.11
CA PRO A 95 -12.53 -10.19 0.85
C PRO A 95 -14.00 -10.66 0.89
N ALA A 96 -14.47 -11.10 2.06
CA ALA A 96 -15.86 -11.53 2.28
C ALA A 96 -16.86 -10.36 2.19
N LEU A 97 -16.55 -9.21 2.81
CA LEU A 97 -17.39 -8.01 2.71
C LEU A 97 -17.45 -7.48 1.28
N LEU A 98 -16.33 -7.54 0.56
CA LEU A 98 -16.25 -7.15 -0.85
C LEU A 98 -16.86 -8.20 -1.80
N ARG A 99 -17.22 -9.40 -1.29
CA ARG A 99 -17.62 -10.57 -2.08
C ARG A 99 -16.61 -10.97 -3.16
N MET A 100 -15.33 -10.63 -2.96
CA MET A 100 -14.22 -11.01 -3.83
C MET A 100 -13.52 -12.24 -3.24
N THR A 101 -14.17 -13.41 -3.23
CA THR A 101 -13.68 -14.60 -2.49
C THR A 101 -13.11 -15.70 -3.39
N PHE A 102 -12.83 -15.41 -4.66
CA PHE A 102 -12.38 -16.41 -5.63
C PHE A 102 -10.89 -16.74 -5.48
N VAL A 103 -10.56 -18.03 -5.54
CA VAL A 103 -9.18 -18.56 -5.44
C VAL A 103 -8.63 -19.08 -6.78
N SER A 104 -9.47 -19.23 -7.79
CA SER A 104 -9.15 -19.63 -9.16
C SER A 104 -9.94 -18.78 -10.16
N ALA A 105 -9.79 -19.03 -11.46
CA ALA A 105 -10.79 -18.57 -12.43
C ALA A 105 -12.14 -19.10 -11.96
N TRP A 106 -13.11 -18.20 -11.77
CA TRP A 106 -14.44 -18.57 -11.36
C TRP A 106 -15.17 -19.15 -12.57
N THR A 107 -15.72 -20.35 -12.41
CA THR A 107 -16.64 -20.98 -13.36
C THR A 107 -17.94 -21.27 -12.63
N PRO A 108 -19.11 -20.87 -13.18
CA PRO A 108 -20.39 -21.09 -12.53
C PRO A 108 -20.67 -22.56 -12.22
N ASP A 109 -20.12 -23.47 -13.05
CA ASP A 109 -20.40 -24.90 -12.99
C ASP A 109 -19.28 -25.69 -12.31
N ASN A 110 -18.79 -25.26 -11.14
CA ASN A 110 -17.83 -26.08 -10.39
C ASN A 110 -18.59 -27.20 -9.64
N PRO A 111 -18.48 -28.48 -10.05
CA PRO A 111 -19.26 -29.55 -9.45
C PRO A 111 -18.83 -29.90 -8.02
N ARG A 112 -17.68 -29.37 -7.56
CA ARG A 112 -17.13 -29.65 -6.23
C ARG A 112 -17.47 -28.59 -5.19
N LEU A 113 -17.86 -27.38 -5.60
CA LEU A 113 -18.04 -26.24 -4.70
C LEU A 113 -19.22 -25.38 -5.15
N SER A 114 -20.22 -25.21 -4.28
CA SER A 114 -21.22 -24.15 -4.43
C SER A 114 -20.61 -22.84 -3.94
N THR A 115 -20.10 -22.03 -4.88
CA THR A 115 -19.54 -20.70 -4.55
C THR A 115 -20.59 -19.62 -4.81
N PRO A 116 -20.78 -18.65 -3.91
CA PRO A 116 -21.59 -17.48 -4.21
C PRO A 116 -21.00 -16.74 -5.41
N ALA A 117 -21.85 -16.11 -6.22
CA ALA A 117 -21.40 -15.30 -7.35
C ALA A 117 -20.43 -14.20 -6.85
N PRO A 118 -19.15 -14.27 -7.26
CA PRO A 118 -18.15 -13.33 -6.77
C PRO A 118 -18.27 -11.99 -7.49
N VAL A 119 -17.80 -10.95 -6.81
CA VAL A 119 -17.51 -9.67 -7.44
C VAL A 119 -16.12 -9.77 -8.08
N LEU A 120 -16.05 -9.52 -9.39
CA LEU A 120 -14.81 -9.63 -10.19
C LEU A 120 -14.14 -8.28 -10.48
N GLU A 121 -14.83 -7.18 -10.17
CA GLU A 121 -14.43 -5.80 -10.38
C GLU A 121 -14.73 -5.04 -9.08
N MET A 122 -13.76 -4.32 -8.52
CA MET A 122 -13.95 -3.53 -7.31
C MET A 122 -15.05 -2.48 -7.56
N PRO A 123 -16.17 -2.51 -6.81
CA PRO A 123 -17.27 -1.57 -7.04
C PRO A 123 -16.81 -0.11 -6.83
N VAL A 124 -17.32 0.82 -7.62
CA VAL A 124 -16.99 2.26 -7.50
C VAL A 124 -17.56 2.88 -6.22
N GLU A 125 -18.54 2.21 -5.63
CA GLU A 125 -19.16 2.59 -4.35
C GLU A 125 -18.22 2.30 -3.16
N GLU A 126 -17.17 1.51 -3.38
CA GLU A 126 -16.17 1.22 -2.36
C GLU A 126 -15.21 2.38 -2.18
N THR A 127 -15.31 3.07 -1.05
CA THR A 127 -14.36 4.14 -0.69
C THR A 127 -12.97 3.57 -0.45
N THR A 128 -12.00 4.10 -1.18
CA THR A 128 -10.59 3.73 -1.07
C THR A 128 -9.79 4.69 -0.20
N ILE A 129 -8.62 4.23 0.24
CA ILE A 129 -7.63 5.05 0.95
C ILE A 129 -7.19 6.26 0.11
N ALA A 130 -7.16 6.14 -1.21
CA ALA A 130 -6.83 7.25 -2.11
C ALA A 130 -7.91 8.34 -2.05
N GLU A 131 -9.19 7.98 -2.12
CA GLU A 131 -10.28 8.94 -2.00
C GLU A 131 -10.29 9.63 -0.63
N LEU A 132 -10.04 8.85 0.45
CA LEU A 132 -9.93 9.40 1.80
C LEU A 132 -8.79 10.41 1.92
N LEU A 133 -7.59 10.09 1.39
CA LEU A 133 -6.43 10.97 1.42
C LEU A 133 -6.63 12.20 0.52
N ARG A 134 -7.20 12.02 -0.68
CA ARG A 134 -7.51 13.11 -1.61
C ARG A 134 -8.48 14.11 -1.00
N ALA A 135 -9.48 13.64 -0.25
CA ALA A 135 -10.39 14.51 0.51
C ALA A 135 -9.68 15.35 1.60
N GLN A 136 -8.49 14.93 2.05
CA GLN A 136 -7.63 15.68 2.97
C GLN A 136 -6.56 16.54 2.26
N GLY A 137 -6.63 16.68 0.94
CA GLY A 137 -5.73 17.52 0.15
C GLY A 137 -4.41 16.86 -0.26
N TYR A 138 -4.30 15.53 -0.14
CA TYR A 138 -3.16 14.79 -0.67
C TYR A 138 -3.28 14.61 -2.18
N ALA A 139 -2.15 14.72 -2.88
CA ALA A 139 -2.02 14.16 -4.22
C ALA A 139 -1.91 12.64 -4.13
N THR A 140 -2.58 11.92 -5.03
CA THR A 140 -2.63 10.45 -5.01
C THR A 140 -2.10 9.86 -6.32
N ALA A 141 -1.31 8.79 -6.22
CA ALA A 141 -0.78 8.11 -7.39
C ALA A 141 -0.71 6.59 -7.20
N HIS A 142 -0.95 5.84 -8.27
CA HIS A 142 -0.81 4.38 -8.30
C HIS A 142 0.00 3.93 -9.53
N PHE A 143 1.18 3.38 -9.29
CA PHE A 143 2.05 2.84 -10.34
C PHE A 143 2.25 1.33 -10.18
N GLY A 144 2.36 0.64 -11.31
CA GLY A 144 2.39 -0.81 -11.39
C GLY A 144 1.00 -1.44 -11.45
N LYS A 145 0.89 -2.67 -10.96
CA LYS A 145 -0.24 -3.58 -11.18
C LYS A 145 -1.51 -3.16 -10.41
N TRP A 146 -2.61 -2.91 -11.11
CA TRP A 146 -3.91 -2.59 -10.51
C TRP A 146 -4.67 -3.87 -10.09
N HIS A 147 -5.09 -4.67 -11.07
CA HIS A 147 -5.65 -6.02 -10.92
C HIS A 147 -6.77 -6.22 -9.87
N VAL A 148 -7.58 -5.21 -9.61
CA VAL A 148 -8.85 -5.33 -8.85
C VAL A 148 -10.08 -5.25 -9.76
N GLY A 149 -9.90 -5.56 -11.04
CA GLY A 149 -10.88 -5.38 -12.07
C GLY A 149 -10.22 -5.30 -13.45
N ARG A 150 -11.04 -5.22 -14.50
CA ARG A 150 -10.57 -5.11 -15.89
C ARG A 150 -11.12 -3.89 -16.61
N ARG A 151 -12.24 -3.34 -16.14
CA ARG A 151 -12.92 -2.21 -16.77
C ARG A 151 -12.61 -0.89 -16.08
N LEU A 152 -12.53 -0.91 -14.74
CA LEU A 152 -12.25 0.28 -13.94
C LEU A 152 -10.75 0.42 -13.72
N THR A 153 -10.32 1.67 -13.63
CA THR A 153 -8.94 2.09 -13.50
C THR A 153 -8.68 2.65 -12.11
N PRO A 154 -7.41 2.80 -11.67
CA PRO A 154 -7.11 3.49 -10.43
C PRO A 154 -7.74 4.90 -10.35
N ARG A 155 -7.91 5.59 -11.50
CA ARG A 155 -8.53 6.92 -11.54
C ARG A 155 -9.99 6.91 -11.10
N ASP A 156 -10.73 5.85 -11.41
CA ASP A 156 -12.12 5.66 -10.97
C ASP A 156 -12.23 5.44 -9.45
N HIS A 157 -11.09 5.21 -8.78
CA HIS A 157 -10.97 4.99 -7.35
C HIS A 157 -10.04 6.03 -6.68
N GLY A 158 -10.06 7.27 -7.17
CA GLY A 158 -9.47 8.42 -6.48
C GLY A 158 -7.96 8.60 -6.59
N PHE A 159 -7.29 7.88 -7.49
CA PHE A 159 -5.90 8.14 -7.86
C PHE A 159 -5.80 9.20 -8.97
N ASP A 160 -5.14 10.33 -8.70
CA ASP A 160 -4.97 11.41 -9.69
C ASP A 160 -4.08 10.95 -10.87
N GLU A 161 -2.99 10.25 -10.55
CA GLU A 161 -2.01 9.70 -11.51
C GLU A 161 -1.93 8.17 -11.45
N SER A 162 -1.86 7.50 -12.60
CA SER A 162 -1.66 6.04 -12.64
C SER A 162 -1.22 5.46 -13.98
N ASP A 163 -0.76 4.20 -13.96
CA ASP A 163 -0.49 3.39 -15.15
C ASP A 163 -1.75 2.77 -15.80
N GLY A 164 -2.95 3.11 -15.31
CA GLY A 164 -4.21 2.55 -15.79
C GLY A 164 -4.54 1.15 -15.26
N PRO A 165 -5.45 0.40 -15.92
CA PRO A 165 -5.98 -0.88 -15.43
C PRO A 165 -5.04 -2.06 -15.70
N THR A 166 -3.78 -1.94 -15.28
CA THR A 166 -2.73 -2.93 -15.50
C THR A 166 -3.03 -4.26 -14.80
N ASN A 167 -2.62 -5.36 -15.43
CA ASN A 167 -2.93 -6.72 -14.96
C ASN A 167 -1.70 -7.66 -15.01
N ASN A 168 -1.90 -8.98 -14.94
CA ASN A 168 -0.81 -9.97 -15.04
C ASN A 168 -0.03 -9.90 -16.37
N GLY A 169 -0.65 -9.43 -17.45
CA GLY A 169 0.00 -9.20 -18.74
C GLY A 169 0.91 -7.97 -18.78
N GLY A 170 0.99 -7.21 -17.67
CA GLY A 170 1.62 -5.90 -17.62
C GLY A 170 0.65 -4.78 -18.00
N PRO A 171 1.13 -3.54 -18.18
CA PRO A 171 0.39 -2.55 -18.95
C PRO A 171 0.29 -3.07 -20.38
N ASP A 172 -0.94 -3.23 -20.88
CA ASP A 172 -1.22 -3.78 -22.21
C ASP A 172 -0.68 -2.93 -23.39
N ASN A 173 0.21 -1.94 -23.15
CA ASN A 173 0.65 -0.93 -24.12
C ASN A 173 2.06 -0.33 -23.87
N VAL A 174 3.09 -1.11 -23.52
CA VAL A 174 4.47 -0.58 -23.45
C VAL A 174 5.43 -1.27 -24.41
N ALA A 175 6.24 -0.47 -25.11
CA ALA A 175 7.32 -0.94 -25.95
C ALA A 175 8.37 -1.68 -25.11
N HIS A 176 8.94 -2.76 -25.65
CA HIS A 176 9.98 -3.53 -24.97
C HIS A 176 11.30 -2.74 -24.84
N PRO A 177 12.03 -2.86 -23.71
CA PRO A 177 11.66 -3.60 -22.50
C PRO A 177 10.68 -2.78 -21.64
N ASN A 178 9.69 -3.49 -21.08
CA ASN A 178 8.72 -2.90 -20.15
C ASN A 178 9.43 -2.51 -18.84
N PRO A 179 9.56 -1.23 -18.47
CA PRO A 179 10.23 -0.82 -17.24
C PRO A 179 9.51 -1.29 -15.97
N ALA A 180 8.22 -1.67 -16.06
CA ALA A 180 7.46 -2.28 -14.97
C ALA A 180 7.68 -3.79 -14.83
N GLN A 181 8.44 -4.43 -15.74
CA GLN A 181 9.14 -5.67 -15.41
C GLN A 181 10.31 -5.33 -14.50
N ALA A 182 10.01 -4.87 -13.28
CA ALA A 182 10.97 -4.87 -12.21
C ALA A 182 11.47 -6.32 -12.11
N TYR A 183 12.75 -6.49 -12.41
CA TYR A 183 13.49 -7.75 -12.30
C TYR A 183 12.91 -8.53 -11.13
N GLY A 184 12.30 -9.68 -11.43
CA GLY A 184 11.88 -10.61 -10.40
C GLY A 184 13.06 -10.79 -9.47
N ILE A 185 12.81 -10.75 -8.16
CA ILE A 185 13.85 -10.97 -7.15
C ILE A 185 14.43 -12.35 -7.49
N ALA A 186 15.59 -12.34 -8.13
CA ALA A 186 16.34 -13.49 -8.63
C ALA A 186 17.50 -13.78 -7.69
#